data_AF-A0A364V6X9-F1
#
_entry.id   AF-A0A364V6X9-F1
#
_cell.length_a   1.000
_cell.length_b   1.000
_cell.length_c   1.000
_cell.angle_alpha   90.00
_cell.angle_beta   90.00
_cell.angle_gamma   90.00
#
_symmetry.space_group_name_H-M   'P 1'
#
loop_
_entity.id
_entity.type
_entity.pdbx_description
1 polymer ?
#
loop_
_entity_poly.entity_id
_entity_poly.type
_entity_poly.pdbx_seq_one_letter_code
_entity_poly.pdbx_strand_id
1 'polypeptide(L)'
;MTSLRSQLPHLGFAGSRSAQLHEDLKPSAPPTIPPGAPQQLRATIWLGTFGTVLMAIGGLGAGALPVVNNPLWGVPGLNVLAQMLHTTTVITFLGIGFLVLAWVRLEKFATSALPLRTLWRTLLLWIFPLLFTAPLFTQDIYSYLAQGSIAAHGMDPYAAGPVDLLGINNPLARSVPLLWAHSPSPYGPVA
;
A
#
# COMPACT_ATOMS: atom_id res chain seq x y z
N MET A 1 29.50 2.62 -42.83
CA MET A 1 28.26 2.05 -42.27
C MET A 1 28.60 1.08 -41.14
N THR A 2 29.18 1.57 -40.03
CA THR A 2 29.87 0.69 -39.06
C THR A 2 29.61 1.08 -37.60
N SER A 3 28.41 1.56 -37.26
CA SER A 3 28.11 2.11 -35.92
C SER A 3 26.85 1.55 -35.23
N LEU A 4 26.08 0.68 -35.88
CA LEU A 4 24.83 0.15 -35.31
C LEU A 4 25.02 -1.15 -34.50
N ARG A 5 26.10 -1.90 -34.73
CA ARG A 5 26.35 -3.17 -34.03
C ARG A 5 26.88 -3.01 -32.61
N SER A 6 27.45 -1.85 -32.25
CA SER A 6 27.98 -1.57 -30.92
C SER A 6 26.92 -1.10 -29.90
N GLN A 7 25.70 -0.84 -30.35
CA GLN A 7 24.58 -0.42 -29.49
C GLN A 7 23.55 -1.53 -29.22
N LEU A 8 23.75 -2.72 -29.79
CA LEU A 8 22.87 -3.85 -29.50
C LEU A 8 23.20 -4.42 -28.11
N PRO A 9 22.18 -4.70 -27.27
CA PRO A 9 22.40 -5.35 -25.99
C PRO A 9 23.14 -6.67 -26.20
N HIS A 10 24.20 -6.91 -25.42
CA HIS A 10 24.92 -8.17 -25.43
C HIS A 10 24.00 -9.29 -24.94
N LEU A 11 23.27 -9.92 -25.86
CA LEU A 11 22.60 -11.19 -25.63
C LEU A 11 23.70 -12.21 -25.30
N GLY A 12 23.85 -12.52 -24.02
CA GLY A 12 24.83 -13.50 -23.56
C GLY A 12 24.62 -14.83 -24.27
N PHE A 13 25.71 -15.45 -24.72
CA PHE A 13 25.68 -16.78 -25.34
C PHE A 13 24.99 -17.78 -24.40
N ALA A 14 24.29 -18.76 -24.99
CA ALA A 14 23.73 -19.90 -24.26
C ALA A 14 24.84 -20.53 -23.40
N GLY A 15 24.67 -20.53 -22.07
CA GLY A 15 25.70 -20.87 -21.08
C GLY A 15 26.19 -19.71 -20.22
N SER A 16 25.70 -18.48 -20.42
CA SER A 16 25.90 -17.39 -19.46
C SER A 16 25.29 -17.74 -18.09
N ARG A 17 25.77 -17.12 -16.99
CA ARG A 17 25.31 -17.37 -15.61
C ARG A 17 23.78 -17.44 -15.44
N SER A 18 23.03 -16.75 -16.30
CA SER A 18 21.56 -16.78 -16.32
C SER A 18 20.99 -18.16 -16.73
N ALA A 19 21.67 -18.91 -17.57
CA ALA A 19 21.27 -20.27 -17.96
C ALA A 19 21.48 -21.29 -16.82
N GLN A 20 22.37 -21.00 -15.87
CA GLN A 20 22.56 -21.82 -14.66
C GLN A 20 21.43 -21.64 -13.63
N LEU A 21 20.57 -20.61 -13.77
CA LEU A 21 19.34 -20.53 -12.97
C LEU A 21 18.26 -21.52 -13.43
N HIS A 22 18.39 -22.08 -14.62
CA HIS A 22 17.62 -23.23 -15.11
C HIS A 22 18.41 -24.52 -14.91
N GLU A 23 18.99 -24.74 -13.72
CA GLU A 23 19.27 -26.11 -13.31
C GLU A 23 17.94 -26.86 -13.30
N ASP A 24 17.85 -27.92 -14.11
CA ASP A 24 16.78 -28.90 -14.01
C ASP A 24 16.61 -29.25 -12.53
N LEU A 25 15.47 -28.84 -11.95
CA LEU A 25 15.09 -29.14 -10.59
C LEU A 25 15.08 -30.67 -10.44
N LYS A 26 16.23 -31.22 -10.06
CA LYS A 26 16.35 -32.58 -9.56
C LYS A 26 15.27 -32.71 -8.50
N PRO A 27 14.37 -33.71 -8.55
CA PRO A 27 13.25 -33.79 -7.60
C PRO A 27 13.83 -33.67 -6.19
N SER A 28 13.64 -32.51 -5.57
CA SER A 28 14.08 -32.30 -4.21
C SER A 28 13.28 -33.30 -3.39
N ALA A 29 13.96 -33.95 -2.43
CA ALA A 29 13.28 -34.81 -1.48
C ALA A 29 12.01 -34.09 -1.00
N PRO A 30 10.85 -34.78 -0.91
CA PRO A 30 9.59 -34.15 -0.59
C PRO A 30 9.79 -33.27 0.66
N PRO A 31 9.35 -32.01 0.63
CA PRO A 31 9.65 -31.05 1.68
C PRO A 31 9.26 -31.67 3.01
N THR A 32 10.27 -31.95 3.84
CA THR A 32 10.05 -32.50 5.17
C THR A 32 9.41 -31.40 6.00
N ILE A 33 8.10 -31.53 6.22
CA ILE A 33 7.34 -30.62 7.07
C ILE A 33 7.88 -30.79 8.49
N PRO A 34 8.55 -29.78 9.08
CA PRO A 34 9.07 -29.91 10.43
C PRO A 34 7.91 -30.15 11.42
N PRO A 35 8.12 -30.94 12.50
CA PRO A 35 7.11 -31.12 13.52
C PRO A 35 6.66 -29.75 14.06
N GLY A 36 5.34 -29.50 14.06
CA GLY A 36 4.77 -28.21 14.47
C GLY A 36 4.60 -27.16 13.35
N ALA A 37 4.97 -27.45 12.10
CA ALA A 37 4.72 -26.58 10.95
C ALA A 37 3.28 -26.02 10.84
N PRO A 38 2.20 -26.80 11.05
CA PRO A 38 0.84 -26.23 10.99
C PRO A 38 0.58 -25.22 12.12
N GLN A 39 1.15 -25.43 13.31
CA GLN A 39 1.00 -24.50 14.43
C GLN A 39 1.81 -23.22 14.19
N GLN A 40 3.03 -23.34 13.67
CA GLN A 40 3.87 -22.19 13.31
C GLN A 40 3.25 -21.37 12.17
N LEU A 41 2.66 -22.03 11.16
CA LEU A 41 1.92 -21.37 10.10
C LEU A 41 0.70 -20.62 10.65
N ARG A 42 -0.11 -21.27 11.49
CA ARG A 42 -1.26 -20.61 12.15
C ARG A 42 -0.83 -19.41 12.99
N ALA A 43 0.23 -19.54 13.77
CA ALA A 43 0.77 -18.44 14.57
C ALA A 43 1.23 -17.28 13.67
N THR A 44 1.86 -17.58 12.53
CA THR A 44 2.28 -16.58 11.55
C THR A 44 1.09 -15.86 10.93
N ILE A 45 0.04 -16.58 10.54
CA ILE A 45 -1.20 -16.00 10.00
C ILE A 45 -1.83 -15.06 11.03
N TRP A 46 -2.01 -15.53 12.27
CA TRP A 46 -2.58 -14.74 13.36
C TRP A 46 -1.75 -13.51 13.73
N LEU A 47 -0.42 -13.62 13.66
CA LEU A 47 0.49 -12.49 13.87
C LEU A 47 0.25 -11.39 12.83
N GLY A 48 0.11 -11.76 11.55
CA GLY A 48 -0.17 -10.81 10.48
C GLY A 48 -1.58 -10.23 10.59
N THR A 49 -2.58 -11.05 10.92
CA THR A 49 -3.95 -10.58 11.17
C THR A 49 -3.98 -9.58 12.33
N PHE A 50 -3.30 -9.88 13.44
CA PHE A 50 -3.16 -8.96 14.57
C PHE A 50 -2.53 -7.64 14.14
N GLY A 51 -1.44 -7.69 13.36
CA GLY A 51 -0.82 -6.50 12.78
C GLY A 51 -1.79 -5.65 11.94
N THR A 52 -2.55 -6.28 11.05
CA THR A 52 -3.52 -5.59 10.19
C THR A 52 -4.71 -5.01 10.95
N VAL A 53 -5.12 -5.64 12.06
CA VAL A 53 -6.15 -5.10 12.96
C VAL A 53 -5.63 -3.87 13.70
N LEU A 54 -4.38 -3.90 14.19
CA LEU A 54 -3.75 -2.72 14.79
C LEU A 54 -3.64 -1.57 13.78
N MET A 55 -3.23 -1.86 12.54
CA MET A 55 -3.22 -0.87 11.46
C MET A 55 -4.63 -0.33 11.19
N ALA A 56 -5.66 -1.18 11.20
CA ALA A 56 -7.03 -0.75 10.97
C ALA A 56 -7.50 0.24 12.02
N ILE A 57 -7.28 -0.07 13.31
CA ILE A 57 -7.63 0.78 14.45
C ILE A 57 -6.79 2.06 14.46
N GLY A 58 -5.47 1.95 14.24
CA GLY A 58 -4.56 3.08 14.20
C GLY A 58 -4.87 4.04 13.05
N GLY A 59 -5.21 3.52 11.87
CA GLY A 59 -5.56 4.33 10.71
C GLY A 59 -6.89 5.09 10.84
N LEU A 60 -7.80 4.68 11.73
CA LEU A 60 -8.99 5.50 12.03
C LEU A 60 -8.64 6.82 12.73
N GLY A 61 -7.48 6.90 13.38
CA GLY A 61 -6.98 8.15 13.99
C GLY A 61 -5.87 8.82 13.20
N ALA A 62 -4.88 8.05 12.73
CA ALA A 62 -3.71 8.54 12.01
C ALA A 62 -3.87 8.61 10.49
N GLY A 63 -4.97 8.08 9.94
CA GLY A 63 -5.22 8.05 8.51
C GLY A 63 -5.73 9.39 7.98
N ALA A 64 -5.61 9.56 6.67
CA ALA A 64 -5.97 10.75 5.92
C ALA A 64 -7.49 10.86 5.73
N LEU A 65 -8.22 11.06 6.82
CA LEU A 65 -9.65 11.36 6.77
C LEU A 65 -9.92 12.78 6.27
N PRO A 66 -11.11 13.07 5.70
CA PRO A 66 -11.43 14.41 5.20
C PRO A 66 -11.35 15.43 6.34
N VAL A 67 -10.73 16.58 6.07
CA VAL A 67 -10.60 17.66 7.08
C VAL A 67 -11.95 18.32 7.36
N VAL A 68 -12.89 18.26 6.41
CA VAL A 68 -14.22 18.87 6.51
C VAL A 68 -15.28 17.79 6.30
N ASN A 69 -16.36 17.82 7.10
CA ASN A 69 -17.49 16.89 7.05
C ASN A 69 -17.11 15.40 7.27
N ASN A 70 -16.13 15.13 8.14
CA ASN A 70 -15.78 13.76 8.47
C ASN A 70 -16.93 13.06 9.24
N PRO A 71 -17.56 12.01 8.67
CA PRO A 71 -18.66 11.30 9.33
C PRO A 71 -18.25 10.65 10.66
N LEU A 72 -16.95 10.35 10.80
CA LEU A 72 -16.40 9.64 11.96
C LEU A 72 -16.25 10.53 13.20
N TRP A 73 -16.33 11.85 13.05
CA TRP A 73 -16.27 12.78 14.19
C TRP A 73 -17.50 12.72 15.09
N GLY A 74 -18.65 12.31 14.56
CA GLY A 74 -19.89 12.14 15.31
C GLY A 74 -19.97 10.82 16.10
N VAL A 75 -19.04 9.88 15.89
CA VAL A 75 -19.07 8.55 16.51
C VAL A 75 -18.26 8.57 17.81
N PRO A 76 -18.89 8.29 18.98
CA PRO A 76 -18.18 8.22 20.25
C PRO A 76 -17.05 7.16 20.20
N GLY A 77 -15.86 7.51 20.69
CA GLY A 77 -14.68 6.65 20.66
C GLY A 77 -13.78 6.85 19.43
N LEU A 78 -14.33 6.88 18.22
CA LEU A 78 -13.55 7.19 17.00
C LEU A 78 -13.00 8.62 17.02
N ASN A 79 -13.80 9.56 17.54
CA ASN A 79 -13.35 10.94 17.73
C ASN A 79 -12.12 11.03 18.67
N VAL A 80 -12.06 10.22 19.72
CA VAL A 80 -10.91 10.18 20.64
C VAL A 80 -9.66 9.66 19.92
N LEU A 81 -9.79 8.58 19.12
CA LEU A 81 -8.69 8.06 18.31
C LEU A 81 -8.18 9.12 17.31
N ALA A 82 -9.08 9.87 16.68
CA ALA A 82 -8.74 10.97 15.76
C ALA A 82 -8.00 12.13 16.45
N GLN A 83 -8.24 12.37 17.74
CA GLN A 83 -7.51 13.37 18.51
C GLN A 83 -6.14 12.89 19.00
N MET A 84 -5.92 11.58 19.10
CA MET A 84 -4.67 10.98 19.58
C MET A 84 -3.72 10.60 18.45
N LEU A 85 -3.34 11.57 17.60
CA LEU A 85 -2.55 11.35 16.39
C LEU A 85 -1.25 10.56 16.65
N HIS A 86 -0.47 10.93 17.67
CA HIS A 86 0.79 10.25 17.97
C HIS A 86 0.58 8.80 18.41
N THR A 87 -0.36 8.56 19.32
CA THR A 87 -0.67 7.21 19.82
C THR A 87 -1.16 6.31 18.69
N THR A 88 -2.07 6.79 17.86
CA THR A 88 -2.62 6.02 16.74
C THR A 88 -1.58 5.79 15.63
N THR A 89 -0.66 6.73 15.43
CA THR A 89 0.51 6.55 14.54
C THR A 89 1.41 5.44 15.05
N VAL A 90 1.77 5.44 16.34
CA VAL A 90 2.60 4.38 16.96
C VAL A 90 1.92 3.02 16.84
N ILE A 91 0.62 2.93 17.12
CA ILE A 91 -0.17 1.70 16.96
C ILE A 91 -0.10 1.20 15.51
N THR A 92 -0.23 2.11 14.53
CA THR A 92 -0.14 1.77 13.11
C THR A 92 1.24 1.20 12.75
N PHE A 93 2.32 1.83 13.20
CA PHE A 93 3.69 1.33 12.97
C PHE A 93 3.97 0.00 13.66
N LEU A 94 3.45 -0.22 14.88
CA LEU A 94 3.51 -1.53 15.53
C LEU A 94 2.79 -2.59 14.70
N GLY A 95 1.61 -2.27 14.18
CA GLY A 95 0.84 -3.14 13.30
C GLY A 95 1.62 -3.52 12.02
N ILE A 96 2.28 -2.54 11.38
CA ILE A 96 3.18 -2.77 10.25
C ILE A 96 4.32 -3.72 10.65
N GLY A 97 4.96 -3.47 11.80
CA GLY A 97 6.01 -4.34 12.32
C GLY A 97 5.57 -5.80 12.46
N PHE A 98 4.38 -6.04 13.03
CA PHE A 98 3.82 -7.38 13.14
C PHE A 98 3.50 -8.03 11.79
N LEU A 99 2.95 -7.26 10.85
CA LEU A 99 2.66 -7.75 9.49
C LEU A 99 3.94 -8.12 8.74
N VAL A 100 4.98 -7.29 8.82
CA VAL A 100 6.29 -7.56 8.23
C VAL A 100 6.94 -8.80 8.85
N LEU A 101 6.90 -8.92 10.19
CA LEU A 101 7.41 -10.11 10.88
C LEU A 101 6.65 -11.38 10.48
N ALA A 102 5.33 -11.28 10.29
CA ALA A 102 4.52 -12.39 9.80
C ALA A 102 4.89 -12.75 8.34
N TRP A 103 5.08 -11.76 7.48
CA TRP A 103 5.49 -11.96 6.10
C TRP A 103 6.87 -12.63 5.99
N VAL A 104 7.86 -12.16 6.76
CA VAL A 104 9.20 -12.78 6.82
C VAL A 104 9.12 -14.21 7.39
N ARG A 105 8.28 -14.45 8.39
CA ARG A 105 8.06 -15.83 8.91
C ARG A 105 7.39 -16.74 7.88
N LEU A 106 6.56 -16.18 6.98
CA LEU A 106 5.90 -16.94 5.93
C LEU A 106 6.89 -17.48 4.89
N GLU A 107 8.03 -16.80 4.68
CA GLU A 107 9.13 -17.25 3.81
C GLU A 107 9.59 -18.68 4.14
N LYS A 108 9.62 -19.05 5.43
CA LYS A 108 10.01 -20.40 5.88
C LYS A 108 9.09 -21.50 5.35
N PHE A 109 7.89 -21.14 4.92
CA PHE A 109 6.91 -22.04 4.32
C PHE A 109 6.84 -21.91 2.79
N ALA A 110 7.62 -21.02 2.17
CA ALA A 110 7.64 -20.84 0.71
C ALA A 110 8.25 -22.05 -0.02
N THR A 111 9.18 -22.76 0.62
CA THR A 111 9.75 -24.02 0.11
C THR A 111 8.85 -25.24 0.36
N SER A 112 7.85 -25.09 1.24
CA SER A 112 6.81 -26.09 1.45
C SER A 112 5.72 -25.88 0.40
N ALA A 113 5.26 -26.94 -0.25
CA ALA A 113 4.15 -26.88 -1.20
C ALA A 113 2.82 -26.58 -0.48
N LEU A 114 2.66 -25.35 0.01
CA LEU A 114 1.41 -24.90 0.62
C LEU A 114 0.31 -24.90 -0.44
N PRO A 115 -0.89 -25.41 -0.11
CA PRO A 115 -2.00 -25.33 -1.05
C PRO A 115 -2.37 -23.88 -1.31
N LEU A 116 -2.59 -23.53 -2.58
CA LEU A 116 -2.93 -22.17 -3.03
C LEU A 116 -4.11 -21.56 -2.25
N ARG A 117 -5.08 -22.38 -1.85
CA ARG A 117 -6.21 -21.97 -1.01
C ARG A 117 -5.78 -21.37 0.33
N THR A 118 -4.70 -21.89 0.94
CA THR A 118 -4.18 -21.36 2.21
C THR A 118 -3.56 -19.98 2.00
N LEU A 119 -2.81 -19.78 0.91
CA LEU A 119 -2.25 -18.47 0.57
C LEU A 119 -3.36 -17.42 0.34
N TRP A 120 -4.40 -17.75 -0.43
CA TRP A 120 -5.56 -16.88 -0.62
C TRP A 120 -6.26 -16.55 0.70
N ARG A 121 -6.45 -17.52 1.58
CA ARG A 121 -7.06 -17.30 2.90
C ARG A 121 -6.22 -16.37 3.78
N THR A 122 -4.90 -16.57 3.82
CA THR A 122 -3.99 -15.70 4.55
C THR A 122 -4.04 -14.28 4.01
N LEU A 123 -3.99 -14.12 2.68
CA LEU A 123 -4.08 -12.82 2.02
C LEU A 123 -5.41 -12.12 2.35
N LEU A 124 -6.54 -12.82 2.24
CA LEU A 124 -7.86 -12.28 2.58
C LEU A 124 -7.94 -11.90 4.06
N LEU A 125 -7.40 -12.71 4.96
CA LEU A 125 -7.36 -12.41 6.41
C LEU A 125 -6.53 -11.18 6.75
N TRP A 126 -5.49 -10.88 5.97
CA TRP A 126 -4.64 -9.71 6.17
C TRP A 126 -5.21 -8.46 5.49
N ILE A 127 -5.84 -8.60 4.33
CA ILE A 127 -6.47 -7.48 3.61
C ILE A 127 -7.77 -7.05 4.29
N PHE A 128 -8.56 -7.98 4.79
CA PHE A 128 -9.91 -7.70 5.28
C PHE A 128 -9.96 -6.58 6.33
N PRO A 129 -9.11 -6.55 7.37
CA PRO A 129 -9.09 -5.42 8.32
C PRO A 129 -8.72 -4.08 7.68
N LEU A 130 -7.83 -4.10 6.67
CA LEU A 130 -7.37 -2.88 5.99
C LEU A 130 -8.47 -2.24 5.13
N LEU A 131 -9.51 -2.99 4.73
CA LEU A 131 -10.67 -2.42 4.03
C LEU A 131 -11.47 -1.43 4.89
N PHE A 132 -11.35 -1.52 6.21
CA PHE A 132 -12.05 -0.66 7.16
C PHE A 132 -11.20 0.49 7.67
N THR A 133 -9.96 0.64 7.18
CA THR A 133 -9.07 1.73 7.59
C THR A 133 -9.13 2.90 6.63
N ALA A 134 -8.85 4.11 7.13
CA ALA A 134 -8.67 5.27 6.28
C ALA A 134 -7.35 5.16 5.49
N PRO A 135 -7.20 5.88 4.36
CA PRO A 135 -5.94 5.90 3.62
C PRO A 135 -4.78 6.23 4.57
N LEU A 136 -3.82 5.30 4.69
CA LEU A 136 -2.72 5.45 5.63
C LEU A 136 -1.66 6.41 5.08
N PHE A 137 -1.12 7.25 5.95
CA PHE A 137 0.05 8.12 5.74
C PHE A 137 -0.06 9.29 4.76
N THR A 138 -0.86 9.23 3.69
CA THR A 138 -0.90 10.31 2.69
C THR A 138 -2.31 10.84 2.39
N GLN A 139 -2.39 12.17 2.27
CA GLN A 139 -3.55 12.95 1.83
C GLN A 139 -3.56 13.19 0.30
N ASP A 140 -2.60 12.65 -0.45
CA ASP A 140 -2.49 12.88 -1.90
C ASP A 140 -3.73 12.44 -2.69
N ILE A 141 -4.54 11.53 -2.13
CA ILE A 141 -5.82 11.12 -2.73
C ILE A 141 -6.75 12.32 -2.97
N TYR A 142 -6.72 13.32 -2.08
CA TYR A 142 -7.54 14.53 -2.21
C TYR A 142 -7.05 15.44 -3.32
N SER A 143 -5.73 15.45 -3.60
CA SER A 143 -5.18 16.15 -4.76
C SER A 143 -5.77 15.57 -6.05
N TYR A 144 -5.80 14.24 -6.20
CA TYR A 144 -6.39 13.61 -7.38
C TYR A 144 -7.89 13.85 -7.49
N LEU A 145 -8.64 13.78 -6.39
CA LEU A 145 -10.06 14.08 -6.38
C LEU A 145 -10.36 15.55 -6.71
N ALA A 146 -9.55 16.49 -6.20
CA ALA A 146 -9.70 17.90 -6.51
C ALA A 146 -9.40 18.18 -7.99
N GLN A 147 -8.33 17.61 -8.54
CA GLN A 147 -8.01 17.72 -9.96
C GLN A 147 -9.09 17.10 -10.85
N GLY A 148 -9.64 15.94 -10.48
CA GLY A 148 -10.78 15.33 -11.16
C GLY A 148 -12.04 16.21 -11.09
N SER A 149 -12.30 16.86 -9.97
CA SER A 149 -13.39 17.84 -9.82
C SER A 149 -13.19 19.04 -10.72
N ILE A 150 -11.98 19.61 -10.80
CA ILE A 150 -11.65 20.73 -11.68
C ILE A 150 -11.94 20.38 -13.14
N ALA A 151 -11.45 19.22 -13.59
CA ALA A 151 -11.70 18.73 -14.94
C ALA A 151 -13.21 18.48 -15.20
N ALA A 152 -13.94 17.94 -14.22
CA ALA A 152 -15.38 17.71 -14.33
C ALA A 152 -16.20 19.02 -14.43
N HIS A 153 -15.69 20.13 -13.88
CA HIS A 153 -16.27 21.47 -14.04
C HIS A 153 -15.81 22.19 -15.32
N GLY A 154 -15.05 21.51 -16.19
CA GLY A 154 -14.53 22.08 -17.44
C GLY A 154 -13.43 23.13 -17.23
N MET A 155 -12.86 23.21 -16.02
CA MET A 155 -11.74 24.09 -15.72
C MET A 155 -10.41 23.44 -16.10
N ASP A 156 -9.41 24.27 -16.37
CA ASP A 156 -8.06 23.82 -16.71
C ASP A 156 -7.23 23.53 -15.44
N PRO A 157 -6.92 22.25 -15.13
CA PRO A 157 -6.10 21.86 -13.97
C PRO A 157 -4.64 22.32 -14.05
N TYR A 158 -4.20 22.83 -15.21
CA TYR A 158 -2.86 23.36 -15.45
C TYR A 158 -2.76 24.87 -15.18
N ALA A 159 -3.89 25.56 -15.14
CA ALA A 159 -3.91 27.02 -15.00
C ALA A 159 -3.50 27.49 -13.59
N ALA A 160 -3.92 26.80 -12.54
CA ALA A 160 -3.59 27.12 -11.16
C ALA A 160 -3.81 25.93 -10.22
N GLY A 161 -3.52 26.10 -8.92
CA GLY A 161 -3.68 25.05 -7.93
C GLY A 161 -5.14 24.75 -7.54
N PRO A 162 -5.39 23.63 -6.85
CA PRO A 162 -6.73 23.25 -6.41
C PRO A 162 -7.48 24.31 -5.59
N VAL A 163 -6.80 25.00 -4.68
CA VAL A 163 -7.41 26.06 -3.85
C VAL A 163 -7.74 27.29 -4.68
N ASP A 164 -6.95 27.59 -5.70
CA ASP A 164 -7.13 28.77 -6.55
C ASP A 164 -8.30 28.57 -7.53
N LEU A 165 -8.47 27.36 -8.05
CA LEU A 165 -9.54 27.03 -9.01
C LEU A 165 -10.88 26.68 -8.35
N LEU A 166 -10.88 25.85 -7.31
CA LEU A 166 -12.11 25.43 -6.63
C LEU A 166 -12.52 26.39 -5.50
N GLY A 167 -11.60 27.26 -5.06
CA GLY A 167 -11.79 28.17 -3.94
C GLY A 167 -11.53 27.52 -2.58
N ILE A 168 -11.12 28.35 -1.62
CA ILE A 168 -10.75 27.94 -0.26
C ILE A 168 -11.90 27.29 0.54
N ASN A 169 -13.14 27.48 0.08
CA ASN A 169 -14.33 26.90 0.72
C ASN A 169 -14.69 25.51 0.19
N ASN A 170 -14.05 25.05 -0.88
CA ASN A 170 -14.32 23.73 -1.42
C ASN A 170 -13.76 22.64 -0.49
N PRO A 171 -14.58 21.64 -0.11
CA PRO A 171 -14.17 20.60 0.84
C PRO A 171 -13.04 19.70 0.31
N LEU A 172 -12.96 19.50 -1.02
CA LEU A 172 -11.87 18.75 -1.64
C LEU A 172 -10.58 19.56 -1.60
N ALA A 173 -10.63 20.83 -1.98
CA ALA A 173 -9.47 21.73 -1.97
C ALA A 173 -8.87 21.89 -0.56
N ARG A 174 -9.71 21.97 0.48
CA ARG A 174 -9.25 22.02 1.89
C ARG A 174 -8.59 20.73 2.39
N SER A 175 -8.85 19.60 1.74
CA SER A 175 -8.28 18.30 2.12
C SER A 175 -6.99 17.99 1.35
N VAL A 176 -6.61 18.83 0.39
CA VAL A 176 -5.33 18.74 -0.33
C VAL A 176 -4.18 19.10 0.61
N PRO A 177 -3.04 18.37 0.57
CA PRO A 177 -1.85 18.76 1.31
C PRO A 177 -1.43 20.20 1.01
N LEU A 178 -1.08 20.97 2.04
CA LEU A 178 -0.72 22.40 1.89
C LEU A 178 0.40 22.63 0.87
N LEU A 179 1.35 21.68 0.74
CA LEU A 179 2.43 21.75 -0.25
C LEU A 179 1.93 21.82 -1.70
N TRP A 180 0.77 21.22 -1.96
CA TRP A 180 0.19 21.08 -3.30
C TRP A 180 -1.06 21.93 -3.52
N ALA A 181 -1.54 22.62 -2.48
CA ALA A 181 -2.80 23.35 -2.50
C ALA A 181 -2.86 24.48 -3.55
N HIS A 182 -1.73 25.15 -3.81
CA HIS A 182 -1.58 26.25 -4.77
C HIS A 182 -0.74 25.87 -5.99
N SER A 183 -0.31 24.60 -6.07
CA SER A 183 0.56 24.14 -7.15
C SER A 183 -0.30 23.58 -8.29
N PRO A 184 -0.11 24.04 -9.54
CA PRO A 184 -0.82 23.48 -10.69
C PRO A 184 -0.36 22.05 -10.97
N SER A 185 -1.14 21.31 -11.75
CA SER A 185 -0.75 19.95 -12.16
C SER A 185 0.57 19.97 -12.96
N PRO A 186 1.59 19.18 -12.58
CA PRO A 186 2.91 19.22 -13.20
C PRO A 186 2.96 18.55 -14.59
N TYR A 187 1.99 17.68 -14.87
CA TYR A 187 1.95 16.90 -16.12
C TYR A 187 1.01 17.58 -17.12
N GLY A 188 1.51 18.65 -17.74
CA GLY A 188 0.80 19.42 -18.77
C GLY A 188 0.11 18.55 -19.83
N PRO A 189 -0.88 19.11 -20.55
CA PRO A 189 -1.64 18.34 -21.52
C PRO A 189 -0.69 17.76 -22.56
N VAL A 190 -0.86 16.48 -22.88
CA VAL A 190 -0.07 15.81 -23.91
C VAL A 190 -0.44 16.49 -25.24
N ALA A 191 0.51 17.26 -25.77
CA ALA A 191 0.38 17.94 -27.06
C ALA A 191 0.40 16.94 -28.23
#